data_AF-A0A8J8FYS9-F1
#
_entry.id   AF-A0A8J8FYS9-F1
#
_cell.length_a   1.000
_cell.length_b   1.000
_cell.length_c   1.000
_cell.angle_alpha   90.00
_cell.angle_beta   90.00
_cell.angle_gamma   90.00
#
_symmetry.space_group_name_H-M   'P 1'
#
loop_
_entity.id
_entity.type
_entity.pdbx_description
1 polymer ?
#
loop_
_entity_poly.entity_id
_entity_poly.type
_entity_poly.pdbx_seq_one_letter_code
_entity_poly.pdbx_strand_id
1 'polypeptide(L)'
;MDTEVNSYVSSKIGELLKKYTNQPNLRNAMNLGREIATGSASLEVKKWRFRMALDVVTPDMGVYSALMAWSSITTLEDNVPPSQKIIAVKEMLRNPDLKSEVLDEVIKSIFVSREVPRDLLNYIAPEIKKASRISAELKSYILDKKDAE
;
A
#
# COMPACT_ATOMS: atom_id res chain seq x y z
N MET A 1 13.38 -19.67 15.89
CA MET A 1 12.13 -19.26 15.21
C MET A 1 11.07 -18.75 16.18
N ASP A 2 11.09 -19.16 17.46
CA ASP A 2 10.00 -18.82 18.41
C ASP A 2 10.09 -17.45 19.08
N THR A 3 11.24 -16.76 19.04
CA THR A 3 11.42 -15.47 19.70
C THR A 3 10.82 -14.29 18.93
N GLU A 4 10.78 -14.37 17.58
CA GLU A 4 10.22 -13.31 16.74
C GLU A 4 8.68 -13.33 16.73
N VAL A 5 8.07 -14.52 16.85
CA VAL A 5 6.60 -14.67 16.89
C VAL A 5 6.02 -14.13 18.19
N ASN A 6 6.69 -14.35 19.33
CA ASN A 6 6.24 -13.81 20.62
C ASN A 6 6.42 -12.29 20.74
N SER A 7 7.41 -11.70 20.06
CA SER A 7 7.56 -10.25 19.94
C SER A 7 6.44 -9.59 19.10
N TYR A 8 5.77 -10.36 18.23
CA TYR A 8 4.73 -9.83 17.35
C TYR A 8 3.48 -9.41 18.13
N VAL A 9 3.12 -10.15 19.17
CA VAL A 9 1.89 -9.96 19.97
C VAL A 9 1.92 -8.68 20.81
N SER A 10 3.11 -8.17 21.19
CA SER A 10 3.27 -6.90 21.92
C SER A 10 3.67 -5.72 21.02
N SER A 11 3.74 -5.93 19.71
CA SER A 11 4.10 -4.87 18.76
C SER A 11 2.85 -4.10 18.32
N LYS A 12 3.02 -2.80 18.00
CA LYS A 12 1.96 -1.96 17.42
C LYS A 12 1.27 -2.63 16.21
N ILE A 13 2.03 -3.34 15.38
CA ILE A 13 1.49 -4.12 14.25
C ILE A 13 0.60 -5.27 14.75
N GLY A 14 1.01 -6.01 15.77
CA GLY A 14 0.21 -7.10 16.36
C GLY A 14 -1.12 -6.60 16.93
N GLU A 15 -1.11 -5.44 17.59
CA GLU A 15 -2.35 -4.80 18.05
C GLU A 15 -3.27 -4.38 16.91
N LEU A 16 -2.71 -3.80 15.84
CA LEU A 16 -3.46 -3.40 14.65
C LEU A 16 -4.04 -4.61 13.91
N LEU A 17 -3.26 -5.70 13.80
CA LEU A 17 -3.74 -6.94 13.20
C LEU A 17 -4.88 -7.53 14.04
N LYS A 18 -4.74 -7.61 15.37
CA LYS A 18 -5.81 -8.07 16.26
C LYS A 18 -7.08 -7.22 16.14
N LYS A 19 -6.94 -5.89 16.08
CA LYS A 19 -8.07 -4.98 15.85
C LYS A 19 -8.75 -5.24 14.51
N TYR A 20 -7.95 -5.40 13.46
CA TYR A 20 -8.46 -5.66 12.12
C TYR A 20 -9.15 -7.03 12.02
N THR A 21 -8.57 -8.10 12.57
CA THR A 21 -9.19 -9.43 12.62
C THR A 21 -10.53 -9.43 13.35
N ASN A 22 -10.63 -8.70 14.48
CA ASN A 22 -11.88 -8.61 15.23
C ASN A 22 -12.93 -7.72 14.55
N GLN A 23 -12.49 -6.72 13.78
CA GLN A 23 -13.35 -5.73 13.13
C GLN A 23 -12.74 -5.34 11.77
N PRO A 24 -12.97 -6.15 10.72
CA PRO A 24 -12.39 -5.93 9.40
C PRO A 24 -13.15 -4.85 8.65
N ASN A 25 -12.97 -3.60 9.08
CA ASN A 25 -13.53 -2.40 8.46
C ASN A 25 -12.42 -1.55 7.82
N LEU A 26 -12.84 -0.59 7.00
CA LEU A 26 -11.91 0.20 6.18
C LEU A 26 -10.89 0.96 7.03
N ARG A 27 -11.30 1.54 8.16
CA ARG A 27 -10.41 2.27 9.05
C ARG A 27 -9.29 1.37 9.59
N ASN A 28 -9.65 0.17 10.03
CA ASN A 28 -8.68 -0.78 10.57
C ASN A 28 -7.74 -1.33 9.47
N ALA A 29 -8.27 -1.61 8.28
CA ALA A 29 -7.47 -1.99 7.10
C ALA A 29 -6.48 -0.90 6.71
N MET A 30 -6.91 0.36 6.67
CA MET A 30 -6.05 1.51 6.36
C MET A 30 -4.93 1.67 7.38
N ASN A 31 -5.27 1.65 8.67
CA ASN A 31 -4.27 1.79 9.73
C ASN A 31 -3.23 0.66 9.69
N LEU A 32 -3.69 -0.58 9.50
CA LEU A 32 -2.81 -1.74 9.41
C LEU A 32 -1.94 -1.69 8.15
N GLY A 33 -2.55 -1.46 6.98
CA GLY A 33 -1.85 -1.41 5.70
C GLY A 33 -0.77 -0.32 5.66
N ARG A 34 -1.10 0.88 6.15
CA ARG A 34 -0.13 1.98 6.31
C ARG A 34 1.04 1.58 7.18
N GLU A 35 0.76 1.06 8.38
CA GLU A 35 1.82 0.70 9.33
C GLU A 35 2.75 -0.40 8.80
N ILE A 36 2.20 -1.39 8.10
CA ILE A 36 3.00 -2.44 7.47
C ILE A 36 3.88 -1.85 6.37
N ALA A 37 3.30 -1.06 5.45
CA ALA A 37 4.01 -0.54 4.28
C ALA A 37 5.12 0.46 4.65
N THR A 38 4.84 1.39 5.56
CA THR A 38 5.76 2.47 5.93
C THR A 38 6.68 2.13 7.10
N GLY A 39 6.46 0.98 7.74
CA GLY A 39 7.31 0.50 8.83
C GLY A 39 8.73 0.17 8.36
N SER A 40 9.69 0.18 9.29
CA SER A 40 11.12 -0.08 9.04
C SER A 40 11.48 -1.57 8.90
N ALA A 41 10.48 -2.47 8.86
CA ALA A 41 10.72 -3.90 8.71
C ALA A 41 11.26 -4.22 7.32
N SER A 42 12.00 -5.33 7.21
CA SER A 42 12.46 -5.84 5.90
C SER A 42 11.28 -6.17 4.99
N LEU A 43 11.52 -6.12 3.67
CA LEU A 43 10.51 -6.37 2.66
C LEU A 43 9.79 -7.72 2.87
N GLU A 44 10.54 -8.79 3.17
CA GLU A 44 9.97 -10.12 3.40
C GLU A 44 9.04 -10.15 4.62
N VAL A 45 9.38 -9.42 5.69
CA VAL A 45 8.50 -9.28 6.85
C VAL A 45 7.24 -8.48 6.51
N LYS A 46 7.34 -7.42 5.69
CA LYS A 46 6.17 -6.67 5.22
C LYS A 46 5.23 -7.56 4.39
N LYS A 47 5.78 -8.33 3.42
CA LYS A 47 5.02 -9.27 2.59
C LYS A 47 4.30 -10.32 3.44
N TRP A 48 4.99 -10.90 4.43
CA TRP A 48 4.39 -11.87 5.36
C TRP A 48 3.23 -11.25 6.16
N ARG A 49 3.39 -10.03 6.67
CA ARG A 49 2.33 -9.31 7.40
C ARG A 49 1.11 -9.00 6.52
N PHE A 50 1.33 -8.59 5.27
CA PHE A 50 0.23 -8.38 4.33
C PHE A 50 -0.50 -9.68 4.01
N ARG A 51 0.21 -10.80 3.87
CA ARG A 51 -0.41 -12.11 3.69
C ARG A 51 -1.34 -12.45 4.86
N MET A 52 -0.86 -12.32 6.10
CA MET A 52 -1.71 -12.53 7.29
C MET A 52 -2.95 -11.62 7.31
N ALA A 53 -2.80 -10.37 6.90
CA ALA A 53 -3.91 -9.43 6.86
C ALA A 53 -4.92 -9.80 5.76
N LEU A 54 -4.45 -10.23 4.58
CA LEU A 54 -5.30 -10.63 3.46
C LEU A 54 -6.00 -11.98 3.69
N ASP A 55 -5.47 -12.83 4.56
CA ASP A 55 -6.10 -14.09 4.98
C ASP A 55 -7.33 -13.87 5.88
N VAL A 56 -7.53 -12.65 6.40
CA VAL A 56 -8.74 -12.30 7.16
C VAL A 56 -9.92 -12.16 6.20
N VAL A 57 -10.86 -13.10 6.28
CA VAL A 57 -12.08 -13.10 5.46
C VAL A 57 -13.00 -11.94 5.84
N THR A 58 -13.35 -11.11 4.86
CA THR A 58 -14.33 -10.03 4.99
C THR A 58 -15.25 -10.01 3.77
N PRO A 59 -16.58 -9.82 3.93
CA PRO A 59 -17.49 -9.65 2.80
C PRO A 59 -17.39 -8.25 2.15
N ASP A 60 -16.70 -7.29 2.80
CA ASP A 60 -16.53 -5.93 2.29
C ASP A 60 -15.33 -5.86 1.32
N MET A 61 -15.65 -5.84 0.02
CA MET A 61 -14.65 -5.74 -1.06
C MET A 61 -13.82 -4.45 -1.01
N GLY A 62 -14.35 -3.36 -0.44
CA GLY A 62 -13.61 -2.12 -0.26
C GLY A 62 -12.52 -2.25 0.81
N VAL A 63 -12.78 -3.03 1.86
CA VAL A 63 -11.79 -3.35 2.91
C VAL A 63 -10.66 -4.20 2.35
N TYR A 64 -11.01 -5.27 1.63
CA TYR A 64 -10.03 -6.13 0.97
C TYR A 64 -9.19 -5.34 -0.04
N SER A 65 -9.84 -4.54 -0.89
CA SER A 65 -9.18 -3.71 -1.89
C SER A 65 -8.23 -2.69 -1.27
N ALA A 66 -8.57 -2.13 -0.10
CA ALA A 66 -7.68 -1.23 0.62
C ALA A 66 -6.38 -1.93 1.05
N LEU A 67 -6.45 -3.13 1.63
CA LEU A 67 -5.25 -3.90 1.98
C LEU A 67 -4.43 -4.31 0.75
N MET A 68 -5.11 -4.74 -0.32
CA MET A 68 -4.44 -5.05 -1.59
C MET A 68 -3.70 -3.83 -2.14
N ALA A 69 -4.31 -2.65 -2.13
CA ALA A 69 -3.68 -1.40 -2.56
C ALA A 69 -2.42 -1.10 -1.72
N TRP A 70 -2.50 -1.18 -0.39
CA TRP A 70 -1.33 -1.00 0.48
C TRP A 70 -0.23 -2.03 0.22
N SER A 71 -0.60 -3.29 -0.05
CA SER A 71 0.36 -4.35 -0.34
C SER A 71 1.16 -4.09 -1.63
N SER A 72 0.61 -3.33 -2.58
CA SER A 72 1.29 -3.00 -3.84
C SER A 72 2.62 -2.28 -3.63
N ILE A 73 2.78 -1.52 -2.54
CA ILE A 73 4.06 -0.88 -2.17
C ILE A 73 5.17 -1.93 -2.07
N THR A 74 4.89 -3.09 -1.47
CA THR A 74 5.89 -4.16 -1.39
C THR A 74 6.27 -4.71 -2.76
N THR A 75 5.35 -4.75 -3.73
CA THR A 75 5.66 -5.14 -5.12
C THR A 75 6.58 -4.11 -5.79
N LEU A 76 6.38 -2.82 -5.50
CA LEU A 76 7.23 -1.75 -6.02
C LEU A 76 8.64 -1.76 -5.43
N GLU A 77 8.76 -2.15 -4.16
CA GLU A 77 10.04 -2.34 -3.45
C GLU A 77 10.77 -3.63 -3.87
N ASP A 78 10.03 -4.64 -4.37
CA ASP A 78 10.59 -5.96 -4.68
C ASP A 78 11.52 -6.00 -5.89
N ASN A 79 12.34 -7.03 -5.98
CA ASN A 79 13.18 -7.28 -7.16
C ASN A 79 12.42 -8.03 -8.26
N VAL A 80 11.29 -7.46 -8.67
CA VAL A 80 10.46 -7.98 -9.77
C VAL A 80 10.60 -7.11 -11.03
N PRO A 81 10.32 -7.66 -12.23
CA PRO A 81 10.40 -6.91 -13.47
C PRO A 81 9.58 -5.61 -13.43
N PRO A 82 10.08 -4.49 -14.02
CA PRO A 82 9.34 -3.23 -14.06
C PRO A 82 7.92 -3.35 -14.61
N SER A 83 7.70 -4.25 -15.58
CA SER A 83 6.37 -4.53 -16.14
C SER A 83 5.37 -5.00 -15.09
N GLN A 84 5.78 -5.86 -14.15
CA GLN A 84 4.92 -6.34 -13.06
C GLN A 84 4.61 -5.22 -12.07
N LYS A 85 5.59 -4.36 -11.76
CA LYS A 85 5.39 -3.17 -10.92
C LYS A 85 4.37 -2.21 -11.53
N ILE A 86 4.46 -1.98 -12.84
CA ILE A 86 3.51 -1.14 -13.60
C ILE A 86 2.11 -1.76 -13.58
N ILE A 87 2.01 -3.07 -13.79
CA ILE A 87 0.72 -3.78 -13.75
C ILE A 87 0.06 -3.61 -12.38
N ALA A 88 0.80 -3.79 -11.29
CA ALA A 88 0.27 -3.62 -9.93
C ALA A 88 -0.33 -2.23 -9.70
N VAL A 89 0.34 -1.17 -10.17
CA VAL A 89 -0.19 0.21 -10.07
C VAL A 89 -1.43 0.38 -10.95
N LYS A 90 -1.43 -0.16 -12.17
CA LYS A 90 -2.57 -0.06 -13.08
C LYS A 90 -3.81 -0.78 -12.55
N GLU A 91 -3.63 -1.96 -11.99
CA GLU A 91 -4.70 -2.73 -11.35
C GLU A 91 -5.28 -1.96 -10.15
N MET A 92 -4.41 -1.40 -9.30
CA MET A 92 -4.83 -0.54 -8.19
C MET A 92 -5.65 0.67 -8.65
N LEU A 93 -5.19 1.39 -9.69
CA LEU A 93 -5.89 2.56 -10.24
C LEU A 93 -7.26 2.21 -10.85
N ARG A 94 -7.39 1.00 -11.39
CA ARG A 94 -8.61 0.50 -12.06
C ARG A 94 -9.57 -0.22 -11.13
N ASN A 95 -9.16 -0.55 -9.90
CA ASN A 95 -9.99 -1.31 -8.96
C ASN A 95 -11.24 -0.50 -8.55
N PRO A 96 -12.46 -0.89 -8.96
CA PRO A 96 -13.67 -0.10 -8.69
C PRO A 96 -14.01 -0.01 -7.19
N ASP A 97 -13.66 -1.03 -6.40
CA ASP A 97 -13.99 -1.11 -4.98
C ASP A 97 -13.08 -0.25 -4.09
N LEU A 98 -11.97 0.25 -4.65
CA LEU A 98 -11.00 1.05 -3.93
C LEU A 98 -11.44 2.52 -3.82
N LYS A 99 -11.82 2.99 -2.63
CA LYS A 99 -12.22 4.40 -2.47
C LYS A 99 -11.09 5.38 -2.84
N SER A 100 -11.45 6.52 -3.41
CA SER A 100 -10.50 7.57 -3.83
C SER A 100 -9.57 8.03 -2.69
N GLU A 101 -10.11 8.18 -1.48
CA GLU A 101 -9.31 8.55 -0.30
C GLU A 101 -8.18 7.55 0.01
N VAL A 102 -8.44 6.26 -0.18
CA VAL A 102 -7.44 5.21 0.00
C VAL A 102 -6.39 5.28 -1.09
N LEU A 103 -6.86 5.39 -2.33
CA LEU A 103 -6.01 5.44 -3.51
C LEU A 103 -5.05 6.64 -3.43
N ASP A 104 -5.55 7.80 -3.04
CA ASP A 104 -4.75 9.01 -2.87
C ASP A 104 -3.65 8.82 -1.80
N GLU A 105 -4.02 8.22 -0.67
CA GLU A 105 -3.09 8.01 0.43
C GLU A 105 -1.99 6.99 0.10
N VAL A 106 -2.35 5.90 -0.57
CA VAL A 106 -1.38 4.88 -1.03
C VAL A 106 -0.44 5.47 -2.06
N ILE A 107 -0.95 6.24 -3.03
CA ILE A 107 -0.10 6.87 -4.04
C ILE A 107 0.84 7.89 -3.42
N LYS A 108 0.36 8.71 -2.48
CA LYS A 108 1.22 9.63 -1.74
C LYS A 108 2.35 8.86 -1.03
N SER A 109 2.02 7.74 -0.39
CA SER A 109 2.98 6.83 0.27
C SER A 109 4.02 6.27 -0.71
N ILE A 110 3.61 5.89 -1.91
CA ILE A 110 4.50 5.40 -2.98
C ILE A 110 5.52 6.49 -3.38
N PHE A 111 5.08 7.74 -3.57
CA PHE A 111 5.96 8.82 -4.03
C PHE A 111 6.94 9.33 -2.96
N VAL A 112 6.61 9.16 -1.68
CA VAL A 112 7.53 9.47 -0.57
C VAL A 112 8.48 8.32 -0.21
N SER A 113 8.18 7.09 -0.65
CA SER A 113 9.05 5.94 -0.38
C SER A 113 10.43 6.14 -1.02
N ARG A 114 11.48 5.87 -0.22
CA ARG A 114 12.88 5.90 -0.68
C ARG A 114 13.30 4.61 -1.37
N GLU A 115 12.58 3.53 -1.11
CA GLU A 115 12.87 2.19 -1.63
C GLU A 115 12.30 1.99 -3.05
N VAL A 116 11.36 2.84 -3.49
CA VAL A 116 10.80 2.79 -4.83
C VAL A 116 11.69 3.60 -5.79
N PRO A 117 12.26 2.99 -6.85
CA PRO A 117 13.14 3.70 -7.78
C PRO A 117 12.46 4.90 -8.44
N ARG A 118 13.18 6.03 -8.53
CA ARG A 118 12.65 7.28 -9.11
C ARG A 118 12.23 7.14 -10.57
N ASP A 119 12.97 6.38 -11.38
CA ASP A 119 12.62 6.13 -12.78
C ASP A 119 11.26 5.43 -12.91
N LEU A 120 10.96 4.49 -12.00
CA LEU A 120 9.67 3.82 -11.96
C LEU A 120 8.55 4.80 -11.58
N LEU A 121 8.79 5.68 -10.59
CA LEU A 121 7.84 6.72 -10.21
C LEU A 121 7.54 7.68 -11.36
N ASN A 122 8.58 8.11 -12.09
CA ASN A 122 8.46 8.94 -13.28
C ASN A 122 7.66 8.25 -14.39
N TYR A 123 7.83 6.93 -14.54
CA TYR A 123 7.09 6.14 -15.53
C TYR A 123 5.61 5.98 -15.18
N ILE A 124 5.25 5.76 -13.90
CA ILE A 124 3.85 5.56 -13.48
C ILE A 124 3.09 6.88 -13.30
N ALA A 125 3.78 8.01 -13.08
CA ALA A 125 3.16 9.31 -12.83
C ALA A 125 2.13 9.74 -13.90
N PRO A 126 2.36 9.55 -15.23
CA PRO A 126 1.36 9.88 -16.25
C PRO A 126 0.07 9.07 -16.13
N GLU A 127 0.14 7.80 -15.75
CA GLU A 127 -1.03 6.93 -15.57
C GLU A 127 -1.87 7.41 -14.38
N ILE A 128 -1.22 7.77 -13.28
CA ILE A 128 -1.87 8.33 -12.09
C ILE A 128 -2.54 9.67 -12.41
N LYS A 129 -1.90 10.53 -13.19
CA LYS A 129 -2.47 11.83 -13.61
C LYS A 129 -3.74 11.68 -14.45
N LYS A 130 -3.78 10.66 -15.31
CA LYS A 130 -4.94 10.35 -16.16
C LYS A 130 -6.10 9.72 -15.39
N ALA A 131 -5.85 9.12 -14.23
CA ALA A 131 -6.91 8.51 -13.42
C ALA A 131 -7.88 9.58 -12.90
N SER A 132 -9.16 9.43 -13.23
CA SER A 132 -10.23 10.38 -12.89
C SER A 132 -10.54 10.43 -11.39
N ARG A 133 -10.24 9.35 -10.67
CA ARG A 133 -10.56 9.15 -9.26
C ARG A 133 -9.53 9.72 -8.29
N ILE A 134 -8.40 10.18 -8.79
CA ILE A 134 -7.32 10.80 -8.03
C ILE A 134 -7.63 12.28 -7.82
N SER A 135 -7.47 12.78 -6.59
CA SER A 135 -7.72 14.20 -6.30
C SER A 135 -6.79 15.12 -7.10
N ALA A 136 -7.27 16.33 -7.39
CA ALA A 136 -6.46 17.37 -8.03
C ALA A 136 -5.25 17.73 -7.16
N GLU A 137 -5.40 17.74 -5.82
CA GLU A 137 -4.31 17.98 -4.87
C GLU A 137 -3.17 16.98 -5.05
N LEU A 138 -3.48 15.67 -5.12
CA LEU A 138 -2.45 14.66 -5.34
C LEU A 138 -1.81 14.77 -6.72
N LYS A 139 -2.58 15.11 -7.76
CA LYS A 139 -2.02 15.34 -9.10
C LYS A 139 -1.02 16.48 -9.11
N SER A 140 -1.31 17.57 -8.40
CA SER A 140 -0.38 18.70 -8.21
C SER A 140 0.85 18.29 -7.40
N TYR A 141 0.69 17.56 -6.30
CA TYR A 141 1.82 17.04 -5.51
C TYR A 141 2.81 16.21 -6.35
N ILE A 142 2.30 15.39 -7.27
CA ILE A 142 3.13 14.59 -8.17
C ILE A 142 3.86 15.46 -9.21
N LEU A 143 3.34 16.65 -9.57
CA LEU A 143 4.04 17.61 -10.43
C LEU A 143 5.26 18.19 -9.70
N ASP A 144 5.05 18.71 -8.49
CA ASP A 144 6.12 19.34 -7.70
C ASP A 144 7.27 18.36 -7.40
N LYS A 145 6.98 17.07 -7.26
CA LYS A 145 8.00 16.03 -7.04
C LYS A 145 8.78 15.62 -8.29
N LYS A 146 8.27 15.91 -9.47
CA LYS A 146 8.97 15.68 -10.74
C LYS A 146 9.95 16.83 -11.03
N ASP A 147 9.59 18.04 -10.64
CA ASP A 147 10.33 19.27 -10.95
C ASP A 147 11.38 19.63 -9.88
N ALA A 148 11.54 18.81 -8.83
CA ALA A 148 12.51 19.01 -7.75
C ALA A 148 13.92 18.45 -8.05
N GLU A 149 14.27 18.30 -9.34
CA GLU A 149 15.62 17.95 -9.82
C GLU A 149 16.46 19.20 -10.12
#